data_AF-A0AAJ2JPW9-F1
#
_entry.id   AF-A0AAJ2JPW9-F1
#
_cell.length_a   1.000
_cell.length_b   1.000
_cell.length_c   1.000
_cell.angle_alpha   90.00
_cell.angle_beta   90.00
_cell.angle_gamma   90.00
#
_symmetry.space_group_name_H-M   'P 1'
#
loop_
_entity.id
_entity.type
_entity.pdbx_description
1 polymer ?
#
loop_
_entity_poly.entity_id
_entity_poly.type
_entity_poly.pdbx_seq_one_letter_code
_entity_poly.pdbx_strand_id
1 'polypeptide(L)'
;MKGEAFLLAAVIISVALVVMFQPMRSEYLVKQKQLLQKEFFLDIFENIFNEIKNSIYFSYDNFDSMILNSYDSLNFSQKIANQKSMNFESLVLILKSDGTSKINVTAINFLSDNLQLNLTFNNTRNSIVILPLYSINSTSFTYTPGNTYTLTIQYENIARSIDIETLANKQIYLAYVDVSLNWLEESRRNVEYFFMS
;
A
#
# COMPACT_ATOMS: atom_id res chain seq x y z
N MET A 1 -17.72 14.26 -69.28
CA MET A 1 -18.67 15.00 -68.42
C MET A 1 -19.38 14.14 -67.36
N LYS A 2 -20.22 13.13 -67.67
CA LYS A 2 -20.92 12.35 -66.62
C LYS A 2 -20.00 11.45 -65.76
N GLY A 3 -18.95 10.86 -66.35
CA GLY A 3 -17.98 10.02 -65.64
C GLY A 3 -17.02 10.79 -64.73
N GLU A 4 -16.61 11.99 -65.12
CA GLU A 4 -15.73 12.86 -64.31
C GLU A 4 -16.46 13.39 -63.08
N ALA A 5 -17.75 13.74 -63.21
CA ALA A 5 -18.58 14.15 -62.07
C ALA A 5 -18.78 13.00 -61.06
N PHE A 6 -18.92 11.76 -61.54
CA PHE A 6 -19.00 10.58 -60.67
C PHE A 6 -17.68 10.32 -59.93
N LEU A 7 -16.55 10.45 -60.62
CA LEU A 7 -15.23 10.25 -60.05
C LEU A 7 -14.90 11.32 -59.00
N LEU A 8 -15.26 12.59 -59.26
CA LEU A 8 -15.15 13.69 -58.30
C LEU A 8 -16.02 13.43 -57.06
N ALA A 9 -17.27 12.99 -57.24
CA ALA A 9 -18.16 12.65 -56.12
C ALA A 9 -17.60 11.48 -55.28
N ALA A 10 -17.06 10.44 -55.91
CA ALA A 10 -16.45 9.30 -55.22
C ALA A 10 -15.22 9.71 -54.39
N VAL A 11 -14.38 10.60 -54.91
CA VAL A 11 -13.23 11.15 -54.17
C VAL A 11 -13.68 11.96 -52.96
N ILE A 12 -14.68 12.84 -53.13
CA ILE A 12 -15.23 13.65 -52.03
C ILE A 12 -15.81 12.76 -50.93
N ILE A 13 -16.59 11.74 -51.29
CA ILE A 13 -17.18 10.79 -50.33
C ILE A 13 -16.07 10.02 -49.61
N SER A 14 -15.04 9.57 -50.32
CA SER A 14 -13.91 8.83 -49.73
C SER A 14 -13.13 9.68 -48.73
N VAL A 15 -12.84 10.94 -49.08
CA VAL A 15 -12.15 11.89 -48.18
C VAL A 15 -13.03 12.20 -46.97
N ALA A 16 -14.34 12.44 -47.17
CA ALA A 16 -15.28 12.69 -46.08
C ALA A 16 -15.36 11.51 -45.10
N LEU A 17 -15.38 10.27 -45.61
CA LEU A 17 -15.34 9.07 -44.78
C LEU A 17 -14.03 8.99 -43.98
N VAL A 18 -12.87 9.22 -44.61
CA VAL A 18 -11.57 9.20 -43.91
C VAL A 18 -11.51 10.24 -42.78
N VAL A 19 -12.00 11.46 -43.04
CA VAL A 19 -12.06 12.54 -42.05
C VAL A 19 -13.04 12.22 -40.93
N MET A 20 -14.19 11.60 -41.22
CA MET A 20 -15.15 11.17 -40.20
C MET A 20 -14.62 10.03 -39.32
N PHE A 21 -13.81 9.13 -39.86
CA PHE A 21 -13.26 7.99 -39.12
C PHE A 21 -11.95 8.29 -38.36
N GLN A 22 -11.25 9.39 -38.67
CA GLN A 22 -10.05 9.80 -37.94
C GLN A 22 -10.29 10.10 -36.45
N PRO A 23 -11.31 10.90 -36.07
CA PRO A 23 -11.64 11.17 -34.66
C PRO A 23 -11.97 9.90 -33.89
N MET A 24 -12.79 9.00 -34.46
CA MET A 24 -13.16 7.72 -33.85
C MET A 24 -11.95 6.83 -33.57
N ARG A 25 -10.98 6.77 -34.48
CA ARG A 25 -9.72 6.05 -34.25
C ARG A 25 -8.89 6.69 -33.14
N SER A 26 -8.85 8.02 -33.08
CA SER A 26 -8.11 8.73 -32.03
C SER A 26 -8.73 8.53 -30.64
N GLU A 27 -10.06 8.63 -30.51
CA GLU A 27 -10.76 8.40 -29.25
C GLU A 27 -10.61 6.96 -28.76
N TYR A 28 -10.69 5.99 -29.67
CA TYR A 28 -10.45 4.59 -29.35
C TYR A 28 -9.02 4.34 -28.84
N LEU A 29 -8.01 4.91 -29.52
CA LEU A 29 -6.60 4.80 -29.11
C LEU A 29 -6.35 5.48 -27.75
N VAL A 30 -6.98 6.63 -27.50
CA VAL A 30 -6.92 7.31 -26.20
C VAL A 30 -7.51 6.43 -25.10
N LYS A 31 -8.70 5.85 -25.33
CA LYS A 31 -9.32 4.93 -24.37
C LYS A 31 -8.48 3.68 -24.11
N GLN A 32 -7.92 3.07 -25.14
CA GLN A 32 -7.01 1.92 -24.96
C GLN A 32 -5.77 2.29 -24.15
N LYS A 33 -5.15 3.45 -24.43
CA LYS A 33 -4.00 3.93 -23.67
C LYS A 33 -4.34 4.15 -22.20
N GLN A 34 -5.51 4.74 -21.91
CA GLN A 34 -5.98 4.92 -20.53
C GLN A 34 -6.20 3.59 -19.81
N LEU A 35 -6.81 2.60 -20.48
CA LEU A 35 -7.00 1.26 -19.90
C LEU A 35 -5.67 0.58 -19.59
N LEU A 36 -4.72 0.60 -20.54
CA LEU A 36 -3.39 0.04 -20.34
C LEU A 36 -2.63 0.74 -19.21
N GLN A 37 -2.76 2.06 -19.08
CA GLN A 37 -2.15 2.81 -17.98
C GLN A 37 -2.72 2.40 -16.62
N LYS A 38 -4.04 2.20 -16.55
CA LYS A 38 -4.73 1.75 -15.33
C LYS A 38 -4.34 0.32 -14.94
N GLU A 39 -4.28 -0.60 -15.90
CA GLU A 39 -3.82 -1.98 -15.67
C GLU A 39 -2.37 -1.99 -15.18
N PHE A 40 -1.49 -1.23 -15.84
CA PHE A 40 -0.09 -1.10 -15.41
C PHE A 40 0.06 -0.54 -13.99
N PHE A 41 -0.75 0.45 -13.63
CA PHE A 41 -0.74 1.01 -12.27
C PHE A 41 -1.22 0.01 -11.22
N LEU A 42 -2.27 -0.77 -11.55
CA LEU A 42 -2.75 -1.86 -10.71
C LEU A 42 -1.66 -2.92 -10.48
N ASP A 43 -1.02 -3.37 -11.56
CA ASP A 43 0.05 -4.38 -11.47
C ASP A 43 1.20 -3.91 -10.60
N ILE A 44 1.61 -2.64 -10.71
CA ILE A 44 2.67 -2.08 -9.86
C ILE A 44 2.25 -2.08 -8.40
N PHE A 45 1.02 -1.62 -8.12
CA PHE A 45 0.52 -1.56 -6.76
C PHE A 45 0.45 -2.96 -6.13
N GLU A 46 -0.10 -3.94 -6.84
CA GLU A 46 -0.20 -5.32 -6.38
C GLU A 46 1.18 -5.95 -6.15
N ASN A 47 2.14 -5.71 -7.07
CA ASN A 47 3.51 -6.19 -6.90
C ASN A 47 4.17 -5.58 -5.65
N ILE A 48 4.10 -4.26 -5.46
CA ILE A 48 4.65 -3.60 -4.28
C ILE A 48 4.05 -4.18 -3.00
N PHE A 49 2.72 -4.33 -2.96
CA PHE A 49 2.02 -4.85 -1.80
C PHE A 49 2.40 -6.32 -1.50
N ASN A 50 2.46 -7.16 -2.53
CA ASN A 50 2.87 -8.56 -2.42
C ASN A 50 4.32 -8.70 -1.96
N GLU A 51 5.25 -7.87 -2.43
CA GLU A 51 6.64 -7.88 -1.98
C GLU A 51 6.77 -7.50 -0.50
N ILE A 52 6.03 -6.48 -0.04
CA ILE A 52 5.99 -6.12 1.38
C ILE A 52 5.49 -7.31 2.22
N LYS A 53 4.37 -7.92 1.80
CA LYS A 53 3.81 -9.10 2.43
C LYS A 53 4.82 -10.25 2.49
N ASN A 54 5.47 -10.57 1.37
CA ASN A 54 6.47 -11.62 1.28
C ASN A 54 7.68 -11.34 2.18
N SER A 55 8.16 -10.09 2.25
CA SER A 55 9.29 -9.72 3.11
C SER A 55 9.02 -9.99 4.60
N ILE A 56 7.77 -9.77 5.03
CA ILE A 56 7.30 -10.07 6.38
C ILE A 56 7.24 -11.59 6.58
N TYR A 57 6.62 -12.32 5.66
CA TYR A 57 6.50 -13.78 5.75
C TYR A 57 7.84 -14.52 5.74
N PHE A 58 8.83 -14.08 4.96
CA PHE A 58 10.12 -14.76 4.90
C PHE A 58 10.99 -14.54 6.14
N SER A 59 10.66 -13.56 6.97
CA SER A 59 11.47 -13.13 8.11
C SER A 59 10.80 -13.39 9.46
N TYR A 60 9.68 -14.13 9.48
CA TYR A 60 8.83 -14.26 10.66
C TYR A 60 9.52 -14.94 11.86
N ASP A 61 10.60 -15.68 11.61
CA ASP A 61 11.40 -16.40 12.60
C ASP A 61 12.32 -15.49 13.42
N ASN A 62 12.64 -14.29 12.90
CA ASN A 62 13.46 -13.31 13.59
C ASN A 62 12.87 -11.89 13.49
N PHE A 63 12.45 -11.36 14.64
CA PHE A 63 11.85 -10.02 14.74
C PHE A 63 12.71 -8.89 14.18
N ASP A 64 14.01 -8.90 14.47
CA ASP A 64 14.91 -7.83 14.03
C ASP A 64 15.12 -7.91 12.51
N SER A 65 15.24 -9.13 11.98
CA SER A 65 15.28 -9.36 10.52
C SER A 65 13.99 -8.93 9.85
N MET A 66 12.83 -9.20 10.45
CA MET A 66 11.53 -8.77 9.92
C MET A 66 11.42 -7.24 9.84
N ILE A 67 11.90 -6.52 10.86
CA ILE A 67 11.93 -5.06 10.84
C ILE A 67 12.85 -4.55 9.74
N LEU A 68 14.08 -5.07 9.67
CA LEU A 68 15.08 -4.64 8.68
C LEU A 68 14.62 -4.93 7.24
N ASN A 69 14.17 -6.15 6.96
CA ASN A 69 13.70 -6.54 5.63
C ASN A 69 12.46 -5.77 5.20
N SER A 70 11.55 -5.47 6.14
CA SER A 70 10.39 -4.61 5.85
C SER A 70 10.85 -3.19 5.51
N TYR A 71 11.77 -2.63 6.30
CA TYR A 71 12.31 -1.29 6.05
C TYR A 71 13.04 -1.19 4.70
N ASP A 72 13.87 -2.18 4.37
CA ASP A 72 14.61 -2.23 3.11
C ASP A 72 13.67 -2.40 1.91
N SER A 73 12.65 -3.26 2.04
CA SER A 73 11.59 -3.43 1.03
C SER A 73 10.81 -2.13 0.80
N LEU A 74 10.44 -1.41 1.85
CA LEU A 74 9.74 -0.13 1.73
C LEU A 74 10.61 0.93 1.04
N ASN A 75 11.90 1.02 1.40
CA ASN A 75 12.85 1.89 0.71
C ASN A 75 13.00 1.54 -0.77
N PHE A 76 13.06 0.25 -1.10
CA PHE A 76 13.14 -0.21 -2.48
C PHE A 76 11.87 0.17 -3.27
N SER A 77 10.70 -0.15 -2.74
CA SER A 77 9.41 0.19 -3.34
C SER A 77 9.25 1.68 -3.55
N GLN A 78 9.68 2.50 -2.57
CA GLN A 78 9.67 3.95 -2.70
C GLN A 78 10.57 4.44 -3.84
N LYS A 79 11.81 3.91 -3.94
CA LYS A 79 12.72 4.27 -5.03
C LYS A 79 12.12 3.97 -6.39
N ILE A 80 11.49 2.80 -6.56
CA ILE A 80 10.84 2.40 -7.81
C ILE A 80 9.63 3.28 -8.12
N ALA A 81 8.78 3.58 -7.13
CA ALA A 81 7.63 4.47 -7.30
C ALA A 81 8.07 5.87 -7.74
N ASN A 82 9.07 6.43 -7.07
CA ASN A 82 9.62 7.76 -7.40
C ASN A 82 10.20 7.81 -8.81
N GLN A 83 10.90 6.76 -9.27
CA GLN A 83 11.40 6.67 -10.65
C GLN A 83 10.27 6.70 -11.69
N LYS A 84 9.08 6.21 -11.33
CA LYS A 84 7.89 6.19 -12.19
C LYS A 84 6.98 7.40 -11.97
N SER A 85 7.44 8.42 -11.23
CA SER A 85 6.65 9.61 -10.86
C SER A 85 5.35 9.26 -10.11
N MET A 86 5.39 8.20 -9.31
CA MET A 86 4.32 7.79 -8.40
C MET A 86 4.70 8.18 -6.98
N ASN A 87 3.72 8.61 -6.18
CA ASN A 87 3.93 8.89 -4.76
C ASN A 87 3.56 7.63 -3.96
N PHE A 88 4.54 7.04 -3.29
CA PHE A 88 4.39 5.87 -2.44
C PHE A 88 4.37 6.29 -0.98
N GLU A 89 3.33 5.86 -0.28
CA GLU A 89 3.14 6.11 1.14
C GLU A 89 2.86 4.80 1.85
N SER A 90 3.44 4.60 3.03
CA SER A 90 3.21 3.37 3.77
C SER A 90 3.42 3.53 5.27
N LEU A 91 2.63 2.80 6.04
CA LEU A 91 2.82 2.57 7.47
C LEU A 91 2.81 1.07 7.72
N VAL A 92 3.91 0.56 8.27
CA VAL A 92 4.00 -0.84 8.70
C VAL A 92 4.20 -0.89 10.21
N LEU A 93 3.37 -1.66 10.90
CA LEU A 93 3.55 -1.99 12.31
C LEU A 93 3.85 -3.46 12.45
N ILE A 94 4.89 -3.77 13.20
CA ILE A 94 5.34 -5.12 13.46
C ILE A 94 5.31 -5.34 14.96
N LEU A 95 4.52 -6.32 15.37
CA LEU A 95 4.29 -6.67 16.76
C LEU A 95 4.92 -8.02 17.06
N LYS A 96 5.55 -8.09 18.23
CA LYS A 96 6.04 -9.34 18.83
C LYS A 96 5.63 -9.42 20.28
N SER A 97 4.90 -10.47 20.60
CA SER A 97 4.67 -10.93 21.96
C SER A 97 5.80 -11.87 22.39
N ASP A 98 6.34 -11.67 23.59
CA ASP A 98 7.35 -12.57 24.16
C ASP A 98 6.76 -13.85 24.77
N GLY A 99 5.43 -13.99 24.82
CA GLY A 99 4.73 -15.12 25.40
C GLY A 99 4.65 -15.10 26.94
N THR A 100 5.21 -14.08 27.58
CA THR A 100 5.25 -13.95 29.05
C THR A 100 4.42 -12.79 29.57
N SER A 101 4.68 -11.56 29.12
CA SER A 101 4.02 -10.38 29.66
C SER A 101 4.28 -9.11 28.87
N LYS A 102 5.09 -9.15 27.81
CA LYS A 102 5.46 -7.96 27.04
C LYS A 102 5.19 -8.14 25.56
N ILE A 103 4.52 -7.15 24.98
CA ILE A 103 4.34 -7.03 23.54
C ILE A 103 5.08 -5.78 23.06
N ASN A 104 6.03 -5.97 22.15
CA ASN A 104 6.75 -4.89 21.49
C ASN A 104 6.02 -4.55 20.19
N VAL A 105 5.89 -3.27 19.91
CA VAL A 105 5.29 -2.74 18.68
C VAL A 105 6.31 -1.83 18.04
N THR A 106 6.81 -2.21 16.87
CA THR A 106 7.72 -1.42 16.05
C THR A 106 6.95 -0.84 14.88
N ALA A 107 7.05 0.46 14.67
CA ALA A 107 6.44 1.19 13.58
C ALA A 107 7.50 1.64 12.57
N ILE A 108 7.17 1.56 11.29
CA ILE A 108 8.00 2.01 10.17
C ILE A 108 7.19 3.01 9.35
N ASN A 109 7.68 4.24 9.22
CA ASN A 109 6.94 5.35 8.62
C ASN A 109 7.51 5.76 7.25
N PHE A 110 6.68 5.64 6.22
CA PHE A 110 6.86 6.19 4.86
C PHE A 110 5.63 7.03 4.45
N LEU A 111 4.74 7.37 5.39
CA LEU A 111 3.45 8.01 5.11
C LEU A 111 3.58 9.54 5.09
N SER A 112 4.11 10.13 6.16
CA SER A 112 4.16 11.59 6.31
C SER A 112 5.31 12.07 7.19
N ASP A 113 5.65 13.35 7.03
CA ASP A 113 6.64 14.03 7.87
C ASP A 113 6.13 14.14 9.30
N ASN A 114 6.86 13.53 10.25
CA ASN A 114 6.55 13.53 11.69
C ASN A 114 5.16 12.95 12.02
N LEU A 115 4.90 11.73 11.54
CA LEU A 115 3.70 10.98 11.86
C LEU A 115 3.53 10.82 13.38
N GLN A 116 2.38 11.24 13.91
CA GLN A 116 1.97 10.94 15.27
C GLN A 116 1.10 9.68 15.28
N LEU A 117 1.67 8.60 15.79
CA LEU A 117 1.00 7.30 15.91
C LEU A 117 0.53 7.10 17.35
N ASN A 118 -0.79 7.12 17.55
CA ASN A 118 -1.41 6.84 18.84
C ASN A 118 -1.79 5.34 18.90
N LEU A 119 -1.14 4.61 19.79
CA LEU A 119 -1.37 3.19 20.03
C LEU A 119 -2.06 3.01 21.38
N THR A 120 -3.23 2.39 21.38
CA THR A 120 -4.01 2.12 22.60
C THR A 120 -4.23 0.63 22.76
N PHE A 121 -3.72 0.06 23.85
CA PHE A 121 -3.88 -1.35 24.18
C PHE A 121 -4.96 -1.52 25.25
N ASN A 122 -6.05 -2.21 24.90
CA ASN A 122 -7.22 -2.48 25.74
C ASN A 122 -7.82 -1.24 26.41
N ASN A 123 -7.91 -0.13 25.66
CA ASN A 123 -8.53 1.15 26.05
C ASN A 123 -7.95 1.84 27.30
N THR A 124 -6.84 1.34 27.85
CA THR A 124 -6.29 1.80 29.13
C THR A 124 -4.81 2.13 29.08
N ARG A 125 -4.08 1.55 28.11
CA ARG A 125 -2.64 1.75 27.95
C ARG A 125 -2.37 2.47 26.64
N ASN A 126 -2.12 3.77 26.72
CA ASN A 126 -1.88 4.62 25.56
C ASN A 126 -0.39 4.89 25.41
N SER A 127 0.12 4.84 24.19
CA SER A 127 1.45 5.28 23.82
C SER A 127 1.36 6.15 22.58
N ILE A 128 2.10 7.26 22.57
CA ILE A 128 2.21 8.14 21.42
C ILE A 128 3.63 7.98 20.89
N VAL A 129 3.73 7.48 19.66
CA VAL A 129 5.00 7.28 18.97
C VAL A 129 5.11 8.34 17.89
N ILE A 130 6.12 9.21 18.00
CA ILE A 130 6.43 10.20 16.98
C ILE A 130 7.47 9.59 16.04
N LEU A 131 7.15 9.58 14.74
CA LEU A 131 7.98 8.98 13.70
C LEU A 131 8.28 10.02 12.61
N PRO A 132 9.53 10.50 12.48
CA PRO A 132 9.98 11.20 11.28
C PRO A 132 9.72 10.38 10.00
N LEU A 133 9.73 11.03 8.84
CA LEU A 133 9.64 10.33 7.57
C LEU A 133 10.88 9.43 7.37
N TYR A 134 10.67 8.22 6.85
CA TYR A 134 11.70 7.18 6.66
C TYR A 134 12.37 6.77 7.97
N SER A 135 11.59 6.63 9.03
CA SER A 135 12.11 6.25 10.34
C SER A 135 11.43 5.01 10.90
N ILE A 136 12.11 4.42 11.87
CA ILE A 136 11.65 3.29 12.67
C ILE A 136 11.62 3.74 14.12
N ASN A 137 10.53 3.44 14.82
CA ASN A 137 10.44 3.67 16.26
C ASN A 137 9.64 2.55 16.91
N SER A 138 9.82 2.34 18.21
CA SER A 138 9.17 1.24 18.93
C SER A 138 8.60 1.66 20.27
N THR A 139 7.55 0.97 20.69
CA THR A 139 6.97 1.07 22.02
C THR A 139 6.70 -0.35 22.53
N SER A 140 6.45 -0.48 23.83
CA SER A 140 6.05 -1.76 24.40
C SER A 140 4.88 -1.61 25.35
N PHE A 141 4.01 -2.61 25.36
CA PHE A 141 2.94 -2.75 26.33
C PHE A 141 3.18 -3.99 27.18
N THR A 142 2.71 -3.94 28.41
CA THR A 142 2.58 -5.14 29.23
C THR A 142 1.25 -5.83 28.93
N TYR A 143 1.11 -7.12 29.24
CA TYR A 143 -0.12 -7.88 29.13
C TYR A 143 -0.06 -9.13 30.04
N THR A 144 -1.18 -9.83 30.20
CA THR A 144 -1.28 -11.11 30.92
C THR A 144 -1.64 -12.21 29.91
N PRO A 145 -0.80 -13.25 29.73
CA PRO A 145 -1.07 -14.30 28.75
C PRO A 145 -2.37 -15.07 29.01
N GLY A 146 -2.93 -15.63 27.94
CA GLY A 146 -4.20 -16.37 27.95
C GLY A 146 -5.42 -15.48 27.76
N ASN A 147 -5.24 -14.20 27.42
CA ASN A 147 -6.33 -13.25 27.20
C ASN A 147 -6.26 -12.63 25.80
N THR A 148 -7.41 -12.17 25.30
CA THR A 148 -7.50 -11.37 24.08
C THR A 148 -7.41 -9.89 24.41
N TYR A 149 -6.62 -9.16 23.65
CA TYR A 149 -6.42 -7.71 23.80
C TYR A 149 -6.68 -6.99 22.49
N THR A 150 -7.37 -5.86 22.54
CA THR A 150 -7.55 -5.01 21.35
C THR A 150 -6.44 -3.96 21.28
N LEU A 151 -5.69 -3.95 20.18
CA LEU A 151 -4.79 -2.86 19.82
C LEU A 151 -5.51 -1.90 18.89
N THR A 152 -5.71 -0.68 19.35
CA THR A 152 -6.20 0.43 18.52
C THR A 152 -5.02 1.24 17.99
N ILE A 153 -4.97 1.39 16.67
CA ILE A 153 -3.98 2.09 15.89
C ILE A 153 -4.65 3.34 15.33
N GLN A 154 -4.19 4.51 15.75
CA GLN A 154 -4.71 5.78 15.26
C GLN A 154 -3.58 6.67 14.75
N TYR A 155 -3.74 7.16 13.53
CA TYR A 155 -2.83 8.10 12.89
C TYR A 155 -3.62 8.93 11.88
N GLU A 156 -3.25 10.21 11.74
CA GLU A 156 -3.97 11.16 10.90
C GLU A 156 -5.50 11.10 11.13
N ASN A 157 -6.30 10.82 10.10
CA ASN A 157 -7.76 10.68 10.18
C ASN A 157 -8.23 9.22 10.25
N ILE A 158 -7.37 8.31 10.69
CA ILE A 158 -7.55 6.87 10.52
C ILE A 158 -7.48 6.19 11.86
N ALA A 159 -8.49 5.37 12.14
CA ALA A 159 -8.55 4.52 13.30
C ALA A 159 -8.83 3.08 12.86
N ARG A 160 -8.03 2.15 13.39
CA ARG A 160 -8.16 0.71 13.18
C ARG A 160 -7.98 0.00 14.50
N SER A 161 -8.68 -1.11 14.68
CA SER A 161 -8.56 -1.94 15.87
C SER A 161 -8.31 -3.38 15.44
N ILE A 162 -7.39 -4.04 16.12
CA ILE A 162 -7.00 -5.43 15.85
C ILE A 162 -7.03 -6.19 17.16
N ASP A 163 -7.73 -7.32 17.18
CA ASP A 163 -7.80 -8.19 18.35
C ASP A 163 -6.64 -9.19 18.34
N ILE A 164 -5.88 -9.22 19.42
CA ILE A 164 -4.67 -10.03 19.58
C ILE A 164 -4.93 -11.06 20.68
N GLU A 165 -5.07 -12.32 20.31
CA GLU A 165 -5.14 -13.43 21.25
C GLU A 165 -3.74 -13.73 21.77
N THR A 166 -3.50 -13.53 23.06
CA THR A 166 -2.21 -13.82 23.68
C THR A 166 -2.19 -15.21 24.29
N LEU A 167 -1.24 -16.05 23.90
CA LEU A 167 -1.12 -17.42 24.37
C LEU A 167 0.07 -17.54 25.34
N ALA A 168 -0.12 -18.31 26.41
CA ALA A 168 0.94 -18.54 27.39
C ALA A 168 2.11 -19.32 26.77
N ASN A 169 3.34 -18.85 27.01
CA ASN A 169 4.59 -19.47 26.54
C ASN A 169 4.71 -19.57 25.00
N LYS A 170 3.91 -18.81 24.24
CA LYS A 170 3.98 -18.78 22.78
C LYS A 170 4.24 -17.35 22.31
N GLN A 171 5.27 -17.20 21.47
CA GLN A 171 5.50 -15.95 20.77
C GLN A 171 4.41 -15.75 19.71
N ILE A 172 3.94 -14.52 19.59
CA ILE A 172 2.95 -14.14 18.58
C ILE A 172 3.54 -13.00 17.79
N TYR A 173 3.46 -13.12 16.47
CA TYR A 173 3.88 -12.12 15.53
C TYR A 173 2.65 -11.58 14.81
N LEU A 174 2.54 -10.26 14.75
CA LEU A 174 1.51 -9.60 13.96
C LEU A 174 2.14 -8.50 13.15
N ALA A 175 1.81 -8.42 11.86
CA ALA A 175 2.17 -7.28 11.04
C ALA A 175 0.90 -6.58 10.57
N TYR A 176 0.81 -5.26 10.73
CA TYR A 176 -0.19 -4.41 10.12
C TYR A 176 0.50 -3.61 9.02
N VAL A 177 -0.08 -3.62 7.82
CA VAL A 177 0.47 -2.96 6.65
C VAL A 177 -0.62 -2.08 6.05
N ASP A 178 -0.34 -0.79 5.94
CA ASP A 178 -1.14 0.18 5.22
C ASP A 178 -0.27 0.79 4.13
N VAL A 179 -0.67 0.60 2.86
CA VAL A 179 0.09 1.04 1.69
C VAL A 179 -0.82 1.84 0.79
N SER A 180 -0.31 2.99 0.36
CA SER A 180 -0.93 3.94 -0.56
C SER A 180 0.03 4.18 -1.72
N LEU A 181 -0.50 4.18 -2.94
CA LEU A 181 0.21 4.57 -4.15
C LEU A 181 -0.67 5.54 -4.92
N ASN A 182 -0.12 6.71 -5.25
CA ASN A 182 -0.83 7.76 -5.96
C ASN A 182 -0.11 8.07 -7.28
N TRP A 183 -0.87 8.14 -8.36
CA TRP A 183 -0.37 8.49 -9.68
C TRP A 183 -1.39 9.32 -10.46
N LEU A 184 -1.04 10.56 -10.77
CA LEU A 184 -1.94 11.53 -11.42
C LEU A 184 -3.22 11.71 -10.59
N GLU A 185 -4.39 11.39 -11.15
CA GLU A 185 -5.70 11.46 -10.48
C GLU A 185 -6.12 10.10 -9.87
N GLU A 186 -5.30 9.05 -10.04
CA GLU A 186 -5.58 7.73 -9.48
C GLU A 186 -4.86 7.52 -8.14
N SER A 187 -5.60 6.97 -7.18
CA SER A 187 -5.08 6.57 -5.87
C SER A 187 -5.51 5.13 -5.58
N ARG A 188 -4.58 4.34 -5.07
CA ARG A 188 -4.84 2.99 -4.58
C ARG A 188 -4.32 2.86 -3.16
N ARG A 189 -5.10 2.18 -2.35
CA ARG A 189 -4.76 1.91 -0.97
C ARG A 189 -5.21 0.53 -0.56
N ASN A 190 -4.37 -0.17 0.18
CA ASN A 190 -4.71 -1.45 0.77
C ASN A 190 -4.20 -1.50 2.21
N VAL A 191 -5.01 -2.10 3.08
CA VAL A 191 -4.72 -2.27 4.50
C VAL A 191 -4.96 -3.73 4.84
N GLU A 192 -3.92 -4.43 5.29
CA GLU A 192 -4.01 -5.83 5.71
C GLU A 192 -3.25 -6.04 7.01
N TYR A 193 -3.65 -7.06 7.77
CA TYR A 193 -2.90 -7.52 8.93
C TYR A 193 -2.67 -9.03 8.83
N PHE A 194 -1.50 -9.44 9.29
CA PHE A 194 -0.99 -10.81 9.16
C PHE A 194 -0.71 -11.36 10.55
N PHE A 195 -1.40 -12.43 10.92
CA PHE A 195 -1.09 -13.20 12.11
C PHE A 195 -0.12 -14.32 11.76
N MET A 196 0.95 -14.42 12.55
CA MET A 196 1.98 -15.44 12.42
C MET A 196 2.21 -16.03 13.83
N SER A 197 2.01 -17.34 13.97
CA SER A 197 2.09 -18.04 15.26
C SER A 197 2.75 -19.40 15.11
#